data_AF-A0AAD9M8A3-F1
#
_entry.id   AF-A0AAD9M8A3-F1
#
_cell.length_a   1.000
_cell.length_b   1.000
_cell.length_c   1.000
_cell.angle_alpha   90.00
_cell.angle_beta   90.00
_cell.angle_gamma   90.00
#
_symmetry.space_group_name_H-M   'P 1'
#
loop_
_entity.id
_entity.type
_entity.pdbx_description
1 polymer ?
#
loop_
_entity_poly.entity_id
_entity_poly.type
_entity_poly.pdbx_seq_one_letter_code
_entity_poly.pdbx_strand_id
1 'polypeptide(L)'
;MANNILVTCAQVLSAPALLLFALNAPSVCYRNGATRALATLLTACAAGSVVATVKIAHPSLAFMTGLLESWTVVWAAVLLLRHNPVEDARRRRWSAEPRHDGEYEDGGVVWQRYPRRSWMARLAWTLSLLISFRGVGWQFGNPGAHGVFALVHTTGQLAGPSPALDLQQYNPSPWGPLGAIIEHGLTGLWGVTWHNYFKFGFQSASDLAVPRTNSPRLKPLLRLLRMFWTFLLSGMMHYCGSYMLPGPTQPSNELLFFVLQGVAVMLQILVYDQFVDKRYRRVLNPLLVSAWLCWTEPLIFGDQRSGGMWTIS
;
A
#
# COMPACT_ATOMS: atom_id res chain seq x y z
N MET A 1 -17.30 4.81 -31.52
CA MET A 1 -16.12 4.97 -30.64
C MET A 1 -16.47 5.54 -29.26
N ALA A 2 -17.16 6.69 -29.15
CA ALA A 2 -17.48 7.31 -27.85
C ALA A 2 -18.30 6.42 -26.89
N ASN A 3 -19.29 5.67 -27.39
CA ASN A 3 -20.10 4.76 -26.56
C ASN A 3 -19.27 3.64 -25.89
N ASN A 4 -18.18 3.18 -26.51
CA ASN A 4 -17.33 2.15 -25.91
C ASN A 4 -16.46 2.71 -24.78
N ILE A 5 -15.98 3.95 -24.91
CA ILE A 5 -15.15 4.59 -23.88
C ILE A 5 -15.96 4.83 -22.61
N LEU A 6 -17.19 5.35 -22.72
CA LEU A 6 -18.05 5.57 -21.57
C LEU A 6 -18.37 4.27 -20.82
N VAL A 7 -18.64 3.18 -21.54
CA VAL A 7 -18.87 1.85 -20.93
C VAL A 7 -17.62 1.36 -20.21
N THR A 8 -16.45 1.45 -20.85
CA THR A 8 -15.18 1.07 -20.20
C THR A 8 -14.89 1.90 -18.96
N CYS A 9 -15.08 3.23 -19.02
CA CYS A 9 -14.93 4.10 -17.85
C CYS A 9 -15.91 3.71 -16.73
N ALA A 10 -17.18 3.44 -17.06
CA ALA A 10 -18.16 3.02 -16.06
C ALA A 10 -17.80 1.67 -15.43
N GLN A 11 -17.27 0.73 -16.21
CA GLN A 11 -16.79 -0.57 -15.71
C GLN A 11 -15.60 -0.39 -14.77
N VAL A 12 -14.56 0.34 -15.18
CA VAL A 12 -13.37 0.60 -14.34
C VAL A 12 -13.73 1.36 -13.06
N LEU A 13 -14.72 2.26 -13.09
CA LEU A 13 -15.16 2.97 -11.89
C LEU A 13 -16.04 2.13 -10.96
N SER A 14 -16.46 0.92 -11.34
CA SER A 14 -17.42 0.12 -10.57
C SER A 14 -16.90 -0.27 -9.18
N ALA A 15 -15.68 -0.82 -9.07
CA ALA A 15 -15.14 -1.24 -7.77
C ALA A 15 -14.83 -0.04 -6.85
N PRO A 16 -14.16 1.03 -7.31
CA PRO A 16 -13.98 2.25 -6.51
C PRO A 16 -15.31 2.88 -6.09
N ALA A 17 -16.34 2.87 -6.95
CA ALA A 17 -17.66 3.39 -6.62
C ALA A 17 -18.38 2.56 -5.55
N LEU A 18 -18.28 1.23 -5.60
CA LEU A 18 -18.82 0.35 -4.56
C LEU A 18 -18.15 0.60 -3.20
N LEU A 19 -16.82 0.71 -3.19
CA LEU A 19 -16.08 1.03 -1.96
C LEU A 19 -16.47 2.42 -1.44
N LEU A 20 -16.54 3.43 -2.31
CA LEU A 20 -16.96 4.78 -1.93
C LEU A 20 -18.37 4.79 -1.35
N PHE A 21 -19.31 4.06 -1.96
CA PHE A 21 -20.66 3.90 -1.46
C PHE A 21 -20.66 3.28 -0.05
N ALA A 22 -19.90 2.19 0.15
CA ALA A 22 -19.81 1.53 1.45
C ALA A 22 -19.29 2.47 2.56
N LEU A 23 -18.31 3.32 2.24
CA LEU A 23 -17.78 4.33 3.18
C LEU A 23 -18.77 5.46 3.48
N ASN A 24 -19.73 5.74 2.58
CA ASN A 24 -20.72 6.80 2.75
C ASN A 24 -22.06 6.32 3.32
N ALA A 25 -22.30 5.01 3.36
CA ALA A 25 -23.49 4.37 3.93
C ALA A 25 -23.18 3.55 5.21
N PRO A 26 -22.61 4.17 6.27
CA PRO A 26 -22.13 3.42 7.43
C PRO A 26 -23.23 2.73 8.24
N SER A 27 -24.45 3.26 8.23
CA SER A 27 -25.61 2.63 8.89
C SER A 27 -25.96 1.25 8.30
N VAL A 28 -25.55 1.00 7.05
CA VAL A 28 -25.77 -0.27 6.34
C VAL A 28 -24.49 -1.10 6.33
N CYS A 29 -23.41 -0.55 5.77
CA CYS A 29 -22.19 -1.31 5.49
C CYS A 29 -21.32 -1.57 6.72
N TYR A 30 -21.46 -0.78 7.79
CA TYR A 30 -20.75 -0.96 9.06
C TYR A 30 -21.67 -1.45 10.19
N ARG A 31 -22.88 -1.93 9.88
CA ARG A 31 -23.84 -2.41 10.88
C ARG A 31 -23.32 -3.61 11.67
N ASN A 32 -22.66 -4.54 11.00
CA ASN A 32 -22.05 -5.73 11.59
C ASN A 32 -20.95 -6.32 10.70
N GLY A 33 -20.25 -7.34 11.19
CA GLY A 33 -19.17 -8.01 10.44
C GLY A 33 -19.62 -8.60 9.10
N ALA A 34 -20.85 -9.13 9.00
CA ALA A 34 -21.36 -9.70 7.76
C ALA A 34 -21.58 -8.64 6.67
N THR A 35 -22.14 -7.47 7.02
CA THR A 35 -22.31 -6.36 6.07
C THR A 35 -20.97 -5.81 5.57
N ARG A 36 -19.96 -5.80 6.44
CA ARG A 36 -18.58 -5.38 6.10
C ARG A 36 -17.92 -6.38 5.15
N ALA A 37 -18.06 -7.68 5.45
CA ALA A 37 -17.59 -8.77 4.60
C ALA A 37 -18.25 -8.77 3.23
N LEU A 38 -19.57 -8.59 3.17
CA LEU A 38 -20.32 -8.51 1.91
C LEU A 38 -19.87 -7.32 1.06
N ALA A 39 -19.74 -6.11 1.65
CA ALA A 39 -19.26 -4.93 0.93
C ALA A 39 -17.83 -5.13 0.37
N THR A 40 -16.97 -5.80 1.15
CA THR A 40 -15.62 -6.16 0.71
C THR A 40 -15.65 -7.14 -0.46
N LEU A 41 -16.48 -8.19 -0.37
CA LEU A 41 -16.62 -9.20 -1.41
C LEU A 41 -17.18 -8.58 -2.71
N LEU A 42 -18.21 -7.74 -2.62
CA LEU A 42 -18.79 -7.07 -3.79
C LEU A 42 -17.76 -6.18 -4.48
N THR A 43 -16.97 -5.43 -3.69
CA THR A 43 -15.87 -4.61 -4.21
C THR A 43 -14.82 -5.48 -4.91
N ALA A 44 -14.44 -6.61 -4.30
CA ALA A 44 -13.46 -7.54 -4.86
C ALA A 44 -13.96 -8.21 -6.14
N CYS A 45 -15.23 -8.63 -6.19
CA CYS A 45 -15.86 -9.21 -7.38
C CYS A 45 -15.93 -8.20 -8.52
N ALA A 46 -16.29 -6.94 -8.24
CA ALA A 46 -16.28 -5.88 -9.25
C ALA A 46 -14.87 -5.65 -9.80
N ALA A 47 -13.86 -5.53 -8.94
CA ALA A 47 -12.48 -5.34 -9.35
C ALA A 47 -11.96 -6.52 -10.18
N GLY A 48 -12.23 -7.75 -9.74
CA GLY A 48 -11.89 -8.96 -10.48
C GLY A 48 -12.59 -9.04 -11.84
N SER A 49 -13.85 -8.60 -11.93
CA SER A 49 -14.57 -8.51 -13.19
C SER A 49 -13.93 -7.50 -14.15
N VAL A 50 -13.52 -6.32 -13.66
CA VAL A 50 -12.79 -5.33 -14.46
C VAL A 50 -11.50 -5.94 -15.01
N VAL A 51 -10.66 -6.51 -14.14
CA VAL A 51 -9.38 -7.13 -14.55
C VAL A 51 -9.58 -8.24 -15.57
N ALA A 52 -10.63 -9.05 -15.43
CA ALA A 52 -10.90 -10.17 -16.32
C ALA A 52 -11.49 -9.76 -17.68
N THR A 53 -12.31 -8.70 -17.72
CA THR A 53 -13.16 -8.40 -18.89
C THR A 53 -12.78 -7.14 -19.64
N VAL A 54 -12.21 -6.13 -18.97
CA VAL A 54 -11.87 -4.86 -19.60
C VAL A 54 -10.55 -4.98 -20.36
N LYS A 55 -10.56 -4.59 -21.63
CA LYS A 55 -9.37 -4.54 -22.49
C LYS A 55 -9.06 -3.09 -22.85
N ILE A 56 -7.84 -2.66 -22.53
CA ILE A 56 -7.36 -1.29 -22.76
C ILE A 56 -6.19 -1.37 -23.73
N ALA A 57 -6.28 -0.65 -24.84
CA ALA A 57 -5.26 -0.69 -25.89
C ALA A 57 -3.93 -0.05 -25.47
N HIS A 58 -3.97 1.02 -24.66
CA HIS A 58 -2.76 1.69 -24.19
C HIS A 58 -2.11 0.90 -23.04
N PRO A 59 -0.91 0.32 -23.22
CA PRO A 59 -0.31 -0.63 -22.26
C PRO A 59 -0.17 -0.06 -20.85
N SER A 60 0.31 1.19 -20.71
CA SER A 60 0.46 1.81 -19.38
C SER A 60 -0.88 2.03 -18.66
N LEU A 61 -1.96 2.34 -19.40
CA LEU A 61 -3.28 2.51 -18.79
C LEU A 61 -3.86 1.16 -18.41
N ALA A 62 -3.65 0.13 -19.22
CA ALA A 62 -4.06 -1.24 -18.91
C ALA A 62 -3.38 -1.75 -17.63
N PHE A 63 -2.06 -1.62 -17.55
CA PHE A 63 -1.28 -2.02 -16.38
C PHE A 63 -1.68 -1.24 -15.12
N MET A 64 -1.79 0.09 -15.22
CA MET A 64 -2.22 0.92 -14.10
C MET A 64 -3.63 0.59 -13.65
N THR A 65 -4.55 0.26 -14.56
CA THR A 65 -5.89 -0.19 -14.19
C THR A 65 -5.82 -1.47 -13.36
N GLY A 66 -5.03 -2.47 -13.77
CA GLY A 66 -4.85 -3.70 -13.00
C GLY A 66 -4.27 -3.47 -11.61
N LEU A 67 -3.30 -2.55 -11.49
CA LEU A 67 -2.76 -2.13 -10.19
C LEU A 67 -3.82 -1.43 -9.32
N LEU A 68 -4.63 -0.53 -9.89
CA LEU A 68 -5.64 0.23 -9.15
C LEU A 68 -6.82 -0.64 -8.71
N GLU A 69 -7.28 -1.56 -9.55
CA GLU A 69 -8.34 -2.50 -9.20
C GLU A 69 -7.92 -3.42 -8.05
N SER A 70 -6.73 -4.02 -8.16
CA SER A 70 -6.18 -4.87 -7.10
C SER A 70 -5.87 -4.08 -5.82
N TRP A 71 -5.38 -2.84 -5.91
CA TRP A 71 -5.24 -1.95 -4.77
C TRP A 71 -6.59 -1.64 -4.10
N THR A 72 -7.65 -1.44 -4.88
CA THR A 72 -9.01 -1.20 -4.37
C THR A 72 -9.49 -2.37 -3.51
N VAL A 73 -9.15 -3.61 -3.88
CA VAL A 73 -9.43 -4.80 -3.07
C VAL A 73 -8.66 -4.79 -1.75
N VAL A 74 -7.35 -4.48 -1.79
CA VAL A 74 -6.53 -4.36 -0.57
C VAL A 74 -7.09 -3.28 0.34
N TRP A 75 -7.43 -2.12 -0.22
CA TRP A 75 -7.96 -0.98 0.54
C TRP A 75 -9.36 -1.25 1.09
N ALA A 76 -10.21 -1.96 0.36
CA ALA A 76 -11.49 -2.46 0.87
C ALA A 76 -11.29 -3.37 2.07
N ALA A 77 -10.36 -4.34 2.02
CA ALA A 77 -10.06 -5.18 3.17
C ALA A 77 -9.56 -4.36 4.38
N VAL A 78 -8.69 -3.37 4.16
CA VAL A 78 -8.19 -2.48 5.22
C VAL A 78 -9.31 -1.64 5.84
N LEU A 79 -10.12 -0.96 5.03
CA LEU A 79 -11.11 0.00 5.51
C LEU A 79 -12.44 -0.64 5.94
N LEU A 80 -12.79 -1.80 5.39
CA LEU A 80 -14.03 -2.49 5.72
C LEU A 80 -13.81 -3.62 6.70
N LEU A 81 -12.69 -4.35 6.70
CA LEU A 81 -12.50 -5.48 7.63
C LEU A 81 -11.58 -5.15 8.80
N ARG A 82 -10.43 -4.51 8.52
CA ARG A 82 -9.41 -4.24 9.56
C ARG A 82 -9.76 -3.06 10.45
N HIS A 83 -10.20 -1.96 9.85
CA HIS A 83 -10.49 -0.70 10.53
C HIS A 83 -11.96 -0.32 10.39
N ASN A 84 -12.44 0.57 11.26
CA ASN A 84 -13.70 1.26 11.12
C ASN A 84 -13.44 2.76 10.94
N PRO A 85 -13.37 3.30 9.71
CA PRO A 85 -13.06 4.71 9.46
C PRO A 85 -14.00 5.69 10.15
N VAL A 86 -15.25 5.29 10.44
CA VAL A 86 -16.23 6.11 11.18
C VAL A 86 -15.76 6.38 12.61
N GLU A 87 -15.06 5.42 13.21
CA GLU A 87 -14.62 5.46 14.61
C GLU A 87 -13.13 5.74 14.73
N ASP A 88 -12.32 5.14 13.86
CA ASP A 88 -10.87 5.09 13.96
C ASP A 88 -10.16 6.21 13.18
N ALA A 89 -10.73 6.64 12.05
CA ALA A 89 -10.00 7.48 11.11
C ALA A 89 -10.20 8.98 11.36
N ARG A 90 -9.11 9.74 11.25
CA ARG A 90 -9.07 11.20 11.41
C ARG A 90 -8.30 11.81 10.26
N ARG A 91 -8.79 12.91 9.69
CA ARG A 91 -8.12 13.66 8.63
C ARG A 91 -7.53 14.95 9.18
N ARG A 92 -6.25 15.21 8.92
CA ARG A 92 -5.58 16.48 9.21
C ARG A 92 -6.15 17.61 8.36
N ARG A 93 -6.32 18.77 8.96
CA ARG A 93 -6.70 20.02 8.31
C ARG A 93 -5.55 21.00 8.39
N TRP A 94 -5.28 21.70 7.29
CA TRP A 94 -4.30 22.79 7.21
C TRP A 94 -4.93 24.13 7.62
N SER A 95 -5.73 24.13 8.69
CA SER A 95 -6.38 25.32 9.23
C SER A 95 -5.86 25.60 10.63
N ALA A 96 -5.78 26.89 10.99
CA ALA A 96 -5.28 27.33 12.29
C ALA A 96 -6.25 27.01 13.45
N GLU A 97 -7.55 26.88 13.17
CA GLU A 97 -8.57 26.69 14.20
C GLU A 97 -9.65 25.69 13.76
N PRO A 98 -10.24 24.91 14.69
CA PRO A 98 -11.42 24.07 14.43
C PRO A 98 -12.62 24.92 14.00
N ARG A 99 -13.23 24.61 12.85
CA ARG A 99 -14.39 25.35 12.29
C ARG A 99 -15.69 24.55 12.26
N HIS A 100 -15.62 23.22 12.42
CA HIS A 100 -16.77 22.35 12.22
C HIS A 100 -16.91 21.26 13.30
N ASP A 101 -18.12 20.70 13.42
CA ASP A 101 -18.44 19.59 14.32
C ASP A 101 -17.45 18.41 14.16
N GLY A 102 -16.81 18.02 15.25
CA GLY A 102 -15.88 16.89 15.28
C GLY A 102 -14.44 17.23 14.88
N GLU A 103 -14.13 18.53 14.71
CA GLU A 103 -12.75 19.01 14.66
C GLU A 103 -12.20 19.26 16.07
N TYR A 104 -10.93 18.92 16.29
CA TYR A 104 -10.22 19.19 17.54
C TYR A 104 -8.76 19.54 17.23
N GLU A 105 -8.17 20.38 18.06
CA GLU A 105 -6.74 20.67 18.00
C GLU A 105 -5.98 19.68 18.89
N ASP A 106 -4.89 19.12 18.37
CA ASP A 106 -3.93 18.32 19.12
C ASP A 106 -2.53 18.60 18.59
N GLY A 107 -1.63 19.06 19.47
CA GLY A 107 -0.25 19.40 19.12
C GLY A 107 -0.11 20.48 18.03
N GLY A 108 -0.95 21.51 18.04
CA GLY A 108 -0.91 22.60 17.04
C GLY A 108 -1.45 22.21 15.67
N VAL A 109 -2.14 21.07 15.56
CA VAL A 109 -2.73 20.56 14.32
C VAL A 109 -4.22 20.30 14.52
N VAL A 110 -5.04 20.75 13.58
CA VAL A 110 -6.49 20.49 13.58
C VAL A 110 -6.77 19.14 12.92
N TRP A 111 -7.47 18.28 13.63
CA TRP A 111 -7.92 16.96 13.18
C TRP A 111 -9.42 16.92 13.01
N GLN A 112 -9.88 16.35 11.90
CA GLN A 112 -11.28 16.20 11.56
C GLN A 112 -11.72 14.73 11.60
N ARG A 113 -12.71 14.43 12.44
CA ARG A 113 -13.38 13.13 12.51
C ARG A 113 -14.28 12.88 11.29
N TYR A 114 -14.76 11.66 11.16
CA TYR A 114 -15.76 11.30 10.15
C TYR A 114 -17.00 12.20 10.22
N PRO A 115 -17.37 12.94 9.15
CA PRO A 115 -18.54 13.80 9.15
C PRO A 115 -19.85 13.00 9.19
N ARG A 116 -20.56 13.06 10.32
CA ARG A 116 -21.81 12.30 10.51
C ARG A 116 -23.05 12.99 9.93
N ARG A 117 -23.13 14.33 9.97
CA ARG A 117 -24.36 15.07 9.61
C ARG A 117 -24.43 15.47 8.13
N SER A 118 -23.35 16.02 7.58
CA SER A 118 -23.35 16.53 6.21
C SER A 118 -22.92 15.46 5.19
N TRP A 119 -23.79 15.16 4.23
CA TRP A 119 -23.51 14.24 3.12
C TRP A 119 -22.33 14.71 2.27
N MET A 120 -22.30 15.97 1.86
CA MET A 120 -21.21 16.49 1.02
C MET A 120 -19.87 16.52 1.74
N ALA A 121 -19.87 16.85 3.05
CA ALA A 121 -18.65 16.77 3.85
C ALA A 121 -18.15 15.33 3.97
N ARG A 122 -19.06 14.37 4.15
CA ARG A 122 -18.74 12.94 4.21
C ARG A 122 -18.21 12.41 2.88
N LEU A 123 -18.84 12.77 1.76
CA LEU A 123 -18.39 12.38 0.43
C LEU A 123 -17.00 12.94 0.14
N ALA A 124 -16.76 14.23 0.42
CA ALA A 124 -15.45 14.84 0.25
C ALA A 124 -14.38 14.23 1.18
N TRP A 125 -14.76 13.86 2.40
CA TRP A 125 -13.87 13.22 3.37
C TRP A 125 -13.51 11.79 2.93
N THR A 126 -14.47 11.01 2.46
CA THR A 126 -14.26 9.62 1.99
C THR A 126 -13.55 9.57 0.64
N LEU A 127 -13.86 10.47 -0.30
CA LEU A 127 -13.08 10.65 -1.53
C LEU A 127 -11.63 11.02 -1.21
N SER A 128 -11.44 11.94 -0.27
CA SER A 128 -10.09 12.27 0.21
C SER A 128 -9.39 11.05 0.79
N LEU A 129 -10.08 10.18 1.53
CA LEU A 129 -9.51 8.93 2.07
C LEU A 129 -9.14 7.92 0.97
N LEU A 130 -9.96 7.78 -0.08
CA LEU A 130 -9.72 6.84 -1.17
C LEU A 130 -8.64 7.32 -2.15
N ILE A 131 -8.68 8.60 -2.52
CA ILE A 131 -7.71 9.22 -3.44
C ILE A 131 -6.36 9.44 -2.74
N SER A 132 -6.37 9.66 -1.43
CA SER A 132 -5.14 9.60 -0.64
C SER A 132 -4.73 8.14 -0.55
N PHE A 133 -3.93 7.67 -1.52
CA PHE A 133 -3.27 6.35 -1.62
C PHE A 133 -2.48 5.87 -0.38
N ARG A 134 -2.65 6.52 0.78
CA ARG A 134 -1.53 6.99 1.58
C ARG A 134 -1.79 7.01 3.08
N GLY A 135 -3.05 7.08 3.53
CA GLY A 135 -3.30 7.50 4.91
C GLY A 135 -2.53 8.80 5.29
N VAL A 136 -2.15 9.62 4.31
CA VAL A 136 -1.31 10.82 4.50
C VAL A 136 -2.18 11.94 5.00
N GLY A 137 -1.76 12.52 6.13
CA GLY A 137 -2.66 13.34 6.92
C GLY A 137 -3.83 12.54 7.49
N TRP A 138 -3.73 11.21 7.58
CA TRP A 138 -4.74 10.37 8.21
C TRP A 138 -4.16 9.61 9.41
N GLN A 139 -4.95 9.53 10.47
CA GLN A 139 -4.63 8.76 11.66
C GLN A 139 -5.68 7.67 11.86
N PHE A 140 -5.25 6.46 12.22
CA PHE A 140 -6.12 5.32 12.55
C PHE A 140 -5.80 4.84 13.97
N GLY A 141 -6.77 4.87 14.90
CA GLY A 141 -6.64 4.35 16.27
C GLY A 141 -6.33 5.42 17.34
N ASN A 142 -5.98 4.98 18.56
CA ASN A 142 -5.76 5.85 19.73
C ASN A 142 -4.36 6.51 19.68
N PRO A 143 -4.21 7.83 19.98
CA PRO A 143 -2.97 8.59 19.74
C PRO A 143 -1.68 8.01 20.35
N GLY A 144 -1.77 7.22 21.42
CA GLY A 144 -0.61 6.65 22.12
C GLY A 144 0.12 5.50 21.40
N ALA A 145 -0.48 4.86 20.38
CA ALA A 145 0.11 3.68 19.73
C ALA A 145 1.09 4.00 18.59
N HIS A 146 1.17 5.27 18.16
CA HIS A 146 2.02 5.71 17.04
C HIS A 146 3.52 5.81 17.37
N GLY A 147 3.89 5.75 18.66
CA GLY A 147 5.29 5.87 19.10
C GLY A 147 6.24 4.80 18.56
N VAL A 148 5.73 3.61 18.18
CA VAL A 148 6.58 2.50 17.74
C VAL A 148 6.94 2.56 16.26
N PHE A 149 6.03 3.08 15.41
CA PHE A 149 6.33 3.30 13.98
C PHE A 149 7.10 4.60 13.75
N ALA A 150 6.86 5.62 14.59
CA ALA A 150 7.65 6.84 14.59
C ALA A 150 9.14 6.55 14.88
N LEU A 151 9.44 5.69 15.85
CA LEU A 151 10.81 5.34 16.26
C LEU A 151 11.63 4.68 15.13
N VAL A 152 11.01 3.80 14.33
CA VAL A 152 11.66 3.16 13.17
C VAL A 152 11.88 4.15 12.02
N HIS A 153 10.99 5.13 11.87
CA HIS A 153 11.15 6.23 10.92
C HIS A 153 12.28 7.19 11.34
N THR A 154 12.43 7.43 12.65
CA THR A 154 13.39 8.40 13.21
C THR A 154 14.84 7.98 12.97
N THR A 155 15.14 6.67 13.02
CA THR A 155 16.50 6.15 12.79
C THR A 155 17.00 6.29 11.35
N GLY A 156 16.10 6.37 10.35
CA GLY A 156 16.46 6.65 8.95
C GLY A 156 16.58 8.14 8.61
N GLN A 157 16.17 9.03 9.52
CA GLN A 157 16.03 10.47 9.27
C GLN A 157 17.20 11.32 9.80
N LEU A 158 18.23 10.70 10.37
CA LEU A 158 19.37 11.37 11.03
C LEU A 158 20.33 12.15 10.11
N ALA A 159 19.97 12.37 8.84
CA ALA A 159 20.75 13.17 7.89
C ALA A 159 20.02 14.42 7.34
N GLY A 160 18.82 14.76 7.84
CA GLY A 160 18.04 15.93 7.40
C GLY A 160 17.92 17.04 8.47
N PRO A 161 17.87 18.33 8.09
CA PRO A 161 17.72 19.44 9.05
C PRO A 161 16.34 19.43 9.75
N SER A 162 16.34 19.79 11.05
CA SER A 162 15.26 19.59 12.02
C SER A 162 13.84 20.11 11.69
N PRO A 163 13.60 21.16 10.88
CA PRO A 163 12.23 21.58 10.54
C PRO A 163 11.54 20.68 9.49
N ALA A 164 12.30 19.86 8.75
CA ALA A 164 11.75 18.93 7.77
C ALA A 164 11.16 17.66 8.40
N LEU A 165 11.48 17.41 9.68
CA LEU A 165 11.11 16.21 10.42
C LEU A 165 9.58 16.13 10.67
N ASP A 166 8.95 17.25 11.05
CA ASP A 166 7.50 17.33 11.34
C ASP A 166 6.62 17.15 10.09
N LEU A 167 7.14 17.47 8.90
CA LEU A 167 6.40 17.30 7.65
C LEU A 167 6.57 15.89 7.06
N GLN A 168 7.74 15.26 7.22
CA GLN A 168 7.98 13.89 6.77
C GLN A 168 7.31 12.83 7.64
N GLN A 169 7.06 13.11 8.92
CA GLN A 169 6.39 12.18 9.84
C GLN A 169 4.95 11.83 9.39
N TYR A 170 4.33 12.67 8.55
CA TYR A 170 2.93 12.54 8.13
C TYR A 170 2.70 12.48 6.61
N ASN A 171 3.77 12.64 5.81
CA ASN A 171 3.77 12.47 4.36
C ASN A 171 4.98 11.59 3.95
N PRO A 172 4.93 10.25 4.18
CA PRO A 172 6.03 9.37 3.82
C PRO A 172 6.30 9.51 2.33
N SER A 173 7.45 10.03 1.93
CA SER A 173 7.91 10.05 0.53
C SER A 173 7.75 8.66 -0.14
N PRO A 174 7.56 8.53 -1.48
CA PRO A 174 7.48 7.20 -2.11
C PRO A 174 8.77 6.42 -1.84
N TRP A 175 9.83 7.22 -1.71
CA TRP A 175 11.22 6.86 -1.63
C TRP A 175 11.73 7.23 -0.25
N GLY A 176 12.23 6.25 0.48
CA GLY A 176 13.01 6.49 1.68
C GLY A 176 14.45 6.92 1.35
N PRO A 177 15.27 7.16 2.38
CA PRO A 177 16.68 7.50 2.20
C PRO A 177 17.46 6.34 1.57
N LEU A 178 18.25 6.63 0.54
CA LEU A 178 19.15 5.64 -0.09
C LEU A 178 20.20 5.10 0.88
N GLY A 179 20.53 5.84 1.95
CA GLY A 179 21.37 5.38 3.03
C GLY A 179 20.90 4.06 3.65
N ALA A 180 19.59 3.80 3.65
CA ALA A 180 19.07 2.52 4.14
C ALA A 180 19.52 1.33 3.28
N ILE A 181 19.72 1.50 1.97
CA ILE A 181 20.26 0.44 1.09
C ILE A 181 21.73 0.18 1.45
N ILE A 182 22.50 1.23 1.69
CA ILE A 182 23.92 1.13 2.08
C ILE A 182 24.05 0.41 3.43
N GLU A 183 23.21 0.76 4.40
CA GLU A 183 23.31 0.23 5.77
C GLU A 183 22.65 -1.14 5.94
N HIS A 184 21.56 -1.40 5.23
CA HIS A 184 20.70 -2.57 5.45
C HIS A 184 20.39 -3.39 4.18
N GLY A 185 21.01 -3.11 3.04
CA GLY A 185 20.88 -3.91 1.82
C GLY A 185 19.45 -4.06 1.35
N LEU A 186 19.03 -5.29 1.05
CA LEU A 186 17.67 -5.64 0.59
C LEU A 186 16.62 -5.34 1.66
N THR A 187 16.94 -5.53 2.94
CA THR A 187 16.04 -5.15 4.05
C THR A 187 15.82 -3.64 4.07
N GLY A 188 16.86 -2.84 3.79
CA GLY A 188 16.74 -1.39 3.67
C GLY A 188 16.00 -0.93 2.41
N LEU A 189 16.26 -1.59 1.28
CA LEU A 189 15.54 -1.33 0.04
C LEU A 189 14.04 -1.55 0.23
N TRP A 190 13.61 -2.77 0.54
CA TRP A 190 12.18 -3.10 0.61
C TRP A 190 11.52 -2.60 1.90
N GLY A 191 12.25 -2.60 3.02
CA GLY A 191 11.74 -2.23 4.34
C GLY A 191 11.68 -0.73 4.60
N VAL A 192 12.51 0.09 3.94
CA VAL A 192 12.61 1.54 4.20
C VAL A 192 12.57 2.41 2.94
N THR A 193 13.15 1.96 1.83
CA THR A 193 13.41 2.83 0.68
C THR A 193 12.32 2.76 -0.39
N TRP A 194 11.88 1.57 -0.75
CA TRP A 194 10.98 1.34 -1.87
C TRP A 194 9.51 1.45 -1.46
N HIS A 195 8.73 2.20 -2.26
CA HIS A 195 7.27 2.25 -2.23
C HIS A 195 6.66 2.36 -0.82
N ASN A 196 7.15 3.29 0.00
CA ASN A 196 6.70 3.46 1.39
C ASN A 196 5.18 3.70 1.50
N TYR A 197 4.56 4.31 0.50
CA TYR A 197 3.11 4.58 0.48
C TYR A 197 2.24 3.34 0.69
N PHE A 198 2.62 2.21 0.10
CA PHE A 198 1.77 1.02 0.13
C PHE A 198 1.95 0.18 1.40
N LYS A 199 3.00 0.46 2.19
CA LYS A 199 3.35 -0.35 3.37
C LYS A 199 2.24 -0.42 4.39
N PHE A 200 1.61 0.70 4.70
CA PHE A 200 0.49 0.70 5.65
C PHE A 200 -0.66 -0.20 5.16
N GLY A 201 -1.05 -0.08 3.89
CA GLY A 201 -2.13 -0.92 3.33
C GLY A 201 -1.79 -2.40 3.38
N PHE A 202 -0.60 -2.79 2.91
CA PHE A 202 -0.19 -4.19 2.93
C PHE A 202 0.00 -4.75 4.34
N GLN A 203 0.57 -3.98 5.27
CA GLN A 203 0.75 -4.41 6.66
C GLN A 203 -0.59 -4.56 7.37
N SER A 204 -1.51 -3.61 7.20
CA SER A 204 -2.86 -3.66 7.76
C SER A 204 -3.69 -4.82 7.17
N ALA A 205 -3.56 -5.10 5.87
CA ALA A 205 -4.16 -6.27 5.25
C ALA A 205 -3.51 -7.58 5.75
N SER A 206 -2.19 -7.59 5.97
CA SER A 206 -1.47 -8.76 6.50
C SER A 206 -1.87 -9.10 7.94
N ASP A 207 -2.23 -8.11 8.75
CA ASP A 207 -2.76 -8.34 10.11
C ASP A 207 -4.08 -9.11 10.11
N LEU A 208 -4.85 -9.08 9.01
CA LEU A 208 -6.08 -9.88 8.87
C LEU A 208 -5.77 -11.37 8.64
N ALA A 209 -4.67 -11.66 7.93
CA ALA A 209 -4.27 -13.03 7.60
C ALA A 209 -3.36 -13.66 8.65
N VAL A 210 -2.50 -12.87 9.30
CA VAL A 210 -1.47 -13.36 10.22
C VAL A 210 -1.59 -12.65 11.58
N PRO A 211 -2.09 -13.33 12.63
CA PRO A 211 -2.39 -12.72 13.92
C PRO A 211 -1.13 -12.23 14.63
N ARG A 212 -1.29 -11.21 15.49
CA ARG A 212 -0.21 -10.73 16.38
C ARG A 212 -0.16 -11.58 17.65
N THR A 213 1.05 -11.82 18.17
CA THR A 213 1.26 -12.59 19.39
C THR A 213 2.31 -11.94 20.27
N ASN A 214 2.18 -12.15 21.58
CA ASN A 214 3.19 -11.80 22.58
C ASN A 214 4.14 -12.96 22.89
N SER A 215 3.87 -14.17 22.38
CA SER A 215 4.72 -15.35 22.62
C SER A 215 6.10 -15.18 21.97
N PRO A 216 7.21 -15.24 22.73
CA PRO A 216 8.56 -15.07 22.19
C PRO A 216 8.95 -16.17 21.19
N ARG A 217 8.37 -17.37 21.31
CA ARG A 217 8.62 -18.50 20.39
C ARG A 217 7.97 -18.31 19.03
N LEU A 218 6.73 -17.82 19.00
CA LEU A 218 5.94 -17.68 17.76
C LEU A 218 6.14 -16.32 17.06
N LYS A 219 6.59 -15.30 17.80
CA LYS A 219 6.73 -13.93 17.29
C LYS A 219 7.65 -13.80 16.06
N PRO A 220 8.83 -14.45 15.99
CA PRO A 220 9.69 -14.39 14.80
C PRO A 220 9.03 -15.03 13.58
N LEU A 221 8.43 -16.22 13.75
CA LEU A 221 7.74 -16.95 12.68
C LEU A 221 6.59 -16.13 12.10
N LEU A 222 5.71 -15.59 12.95
CA LEU A 222 4.58 -14.77 12.49
C LEU A 222 5.03 -13.44 11.87
N ARG A 223 6.19 -12.90 12.27
CA ARG A 223 6.79 -11.74 11.60
C ARG A 223 7.26 -12.09 10.20
N LEU A 224 7.91 -13.24 10.03
CA LEU A 224 8.35 -13.74 8.73
C LEU A 224 7.14 -14.01 7.81
N LEU A 225 6.10 -14.66 8.33
CA LEU A 225 4.86 -14.92 7.59
C LEU A 225 4.19 -13.62 7.13
N ARG A 226 4.13 -12.58 7.97
CA ARG A 226 3.61 -11.26 7.56
C ARG A 226 4.44 -10.61 6.45
N MET A 227 5.77 -10.75 6.50
CA MET A 227 6.65 -10.25 5.46
C MET A 227 6.38 -10.93 4.12
N PHE A 228 6.32 -12.27 4.10
CA PHE A 228 5.98 -13.01 2.88
C PHE A 228 4.58 -12.69 2.38
N TRP A 229 3.61 -12.54 3.27
CA TRP A 229 2.26 -12.12 2.90
C TRP A 229 2.23 -10.73 2.24
N THR A 230 3.03 -9.80 2.73
CA THR A 230 3.17 -8.46 2.13
C THR A 230 3.74 -8.53 0.71
N PHE A 231 4.81 -9.32 0.49
CA PHE A 231 5.36 -9.53 -0.84
C PHE A 231 4.40 -10.27 -1.77
N LEU A 232 3.65 -11.24 -1.26
CA LEU A 232 2.63 -11.95 -2.03
C LEU A 232 1.52 -11.00 -2.49
N LEU A 233 1.01 -10.12 -1.61
CA LEU A 233 0.01 -9.11 -1.99
C LEU A 233 0.56 -8.13 -3.02
N SER A 234 1.81 -7.68 -2.87
CA SER A 234 2.47 -6.83 -3.87
C SER A 234 2.59 -7.55 -5.21
N GLY A 235 3.01 -8.81 -5.21
CA GLY A 235 3.11 -9.64 -6.42
C GLY A 235 1.76 -9.90 -7.09
N MET A 236 0.69 -10.09 -6.32
CA MET A 236 -0.66 -10.27 -6.87
C MET A 236 -1.18 -9.00 -7.55
N MET A 237 -0.88 -7.82 -6.99
CA MET A 237 -1.24 -6.56 -7.65
C MET A 237 -0.55 -6.43 -9.00
N HIS A 238 0.74 -6.71 -9.03
CA HIS A 238 1.56 -6.70 -10.23
C HIS A 238 1.13 -7.77 -11.25
N TYR A 239 0.72 -8.95 -10.78
CA TYR A 239 0.07 -9.97 -11.61
C TYR A 239 -1.18 -9.41 -12.30
N CYS A 240 -2.06 -8.72 -11.56
CA CYS A 240 -3.24 -8.08 -12.17
C CYS A 240 -2.87 -7.01 -13.19
N GLY A 241 -1.83 -6.22 -12.93
CA GLY A 241 -1.29 -5.26 -13.89
C GLY A 241 -0.83 -5.95 -15.17
N SER A 242 0.04 -6.96 -15.07
CA SER A 242 0.56 -7.70 -16.21
C SER A 242 -0.53 -8.43 -16.99
N TYR A 243 -1.53 -9.00 -16.30
CA TYR A 243 -2.65 -9.69 -16.92
C TYR A 243 -3.50 -8.78 -17.83
N MET A 244 -3.56 -7.49 -17.51
CA MET A 244 -4.31 -6.51 -18.33
C MET A 244 -3.52 -5.99 -19.52
N LEU A 245 -2.23 -6.27 -19.63
CA LEU A 245 -1.42 -5.82 -20.76
C LEU A 245 -1.91 -6.46 -22.07
N PRO A 246 -1.87 -5.71 -23.20
CA PRO A 246 -2.37 -6.20 -24.48
C PRO A 246 -1.44 -7.23 -25.14
N GLY A 247 -0.13 -7.21 -24.83
CA GLY A 247 0.85 -8.13 -25.39
C GLY A 247 0.88 -9.51 -24.71
N PRO A 248 1.69 -10.45 -25.24
CA PRO A 248 1.82 -11.81 -24.70
C PRO A 248 2.62 -11.83 -23.39
N THR A 249 1.95 -11.56 -22.27
CA THR A 249 2.56 -11.59 -20.94
C THR A 249 2.46 -12.96 -20.27
N GLN A 250 3.29 -13.14 -19.25
CA GLN A 250 3.31 -14.23 -18.28
C GLN A 250 3.23 -13.61 -16.88
N PRO A 251 2.03 -13.25 -16.39
CA PRO A 251 1.87 -12.52 -15.11
C PRO A 251 2.44 -13.25 -13.89
N SER A 252 2.63 -14.57 -13.97
CA SER A 252 3.32 -15.36 -12.95
C SER A 252 4.77 -14.93 -12.74
N ASN A 253 5.43 -14.33 -13.74
CA ASN A 253 6.79 -13.84 -13.63
C ASN A 253 6.87 -12.64 -12.69
N GLU A 254 5.93 -11.68 -12.79
CA GLU A 254 5.86 -10.57 -11.83
C GLU A 254 5.55 -11.08 -10.42
N LEU A 255 4.64 -12.04 -10.27
CA LEU A 255 4.36 -12.67 -8.96
C LEU A 255 5.62 -13.32 -8.38
N LEU A 256 6.36 -14.08 -9.20
CA LEU A 256 7.61 -14.74 -8.80
C LEU A 256 8.67 -13.70 -8.40
N PHE A 257 8.81 -12.61 -9.14
CA PHE A 257 9.73 -11.52 -8.82
C PHE A 257 9.54 -11.03 -7.38
N PHE A 258 8.31 -10.74 -6.96
CA PHE A 258 8.02 -10.23 -5.61
C PHE A 258 8.20 -11.29 -4.53
N VAL A 259 7.79 -12.54 -4.78
CA VAL A 259 8.01 -13.64 -3.83
C VAL A 259 9.51 -13.85 -3.59
N LEU A 260 10.32 -13.78 -4.65
CA LEU A 260 11.79 -13.88 -4.56
C LEU A 260 12.41 -12.77 -3.71
N GLN A 261 11.83 -11.56 -3.66
CA GLN A 261 12.33 -10.50 -2.77
C GLN A 261 12.18 -10.86 -1.30
N GLY A 262 11.08 -11.52 -0.92
CA GLY A 262 10.90 -12.06 0.43
C GLY A 262 11.94 -13.10 0.79
N VAL A 263 12.25 -14.01 -0.15
CA VAL A 263 13.33 -15.00 0.00
C VAL A 263 14.69 -14.33 0.13
N ALA A 264 14.96 -13.32 -0.70
CA ALA A 264 16.22 -12.57 -0.68
C ALA A 264 16.47 -11.87 0.66
N VAL A 265 15.44 -11.19 1.19
CA VAL A 265 15.52 -10.56 2.52
C VAL A 265 15.74 -11.60 3.61
N MET A 266 15.07 -12.76 3.54
CA MET A 266 15.28 -13.84 4.49
C MET A 266 16.71 -14.40 4.43
N LEU A 267 17.23 -14.67 3.23
CA LEU A 267 18.61 -15.13 3.05
C LEU A 267 19.63 -14.09 3.50
N GLN A 268 19.36 -12.80 3.28
CA GLN A 268 20.24 -11.74 3.77
C GLN A 268 20.33 -11.79 5.30
N ILE A 269 19.19 -11.86 6.00
CA ILE A 269 19.15 -11.84 7.48
C ILE A 269 19.76 -13.11 8.08
N LEU A 270 19.42 -14.29 7.52
CA LEU A 270 19.80 -15.59 8.10
C LEU A 270 21.20 -16.06 7.71
N VAL A 271 21.73 -15.58 6.58
CA VAL A 271 23.03 -16.02 6.05
C VAL A 271 23.97 -14.84 5.94
N TYR A 272 23.71 -13.91 5.03
CA TYR A 272 24.66 -12.83 4.70
C TYR A 272 25.04 -11.99 5.93
N ASP A 273 24.06 -11.57 6.74
CA ASP A 273 24.26 -10.77 7.94
C ASP A 273 24.93 -11.54 9.08
N GLN A 274 25.07 -12.87 8.98
CA GLN A 274 25.81 -13.67 9.96
C GLN A 274 27.31 -13.78 9.62
N PHE A 275 27.66 -13.71 8.34
CA PHE A 275 29.04 -13.93 7.88
C PHE A 275 29.78 -12.65 7.47
N VAL A 276 29.08 -11.58 7.13
CA VAL A 276 29.70 -10.33 6.67
C VAL A 276 29.81 -9.31 7.80
N ASP A 277 31.02 -8.88 8.14
CA ASP A 277 31.21 -7.83 9.13
C ASP A 277 30.58 -6.50 8.72
N LYS A 278 30.03 -5.78 9.71
CA LYS A 278 29.36 -4.48 9.50
C LYS A 278 30.24 -3.45 8.77
N ARG A 279 31.56 -3.52 8.94
CA ARG A 279 32.53 -2.65 8.25
C ARG A 279 32.44 -2.78 6.73
N TYR A 280 32.27 -4.00 6.22
CA TYR A 280 32.24 -4.28 4.78
C TYR A 280 30.84 -4.16 4.18
N ARG A 281 29.79 -4.26 4.99
CA ARG A 281 28.39 -4.14 4.54
C ARG A 281 28.09 -2.85 3.80
N ARG A 282 28.69 -1.71 4.18
CA ARG A 282 28.48 -0.43 3.47
C ARG A 282 28.80 -0.49 1.98
N VAL A 283 29.78 -1.30 1.57
CA VAL A 283 30.16 -1.47 0.16
C VAL A 283 29.47 -2.70 -0.44
N LEU A 284 29.40 -3.79 0.32
CA LEU A 284 28.86 -5.05 -0.19
C LEU A 284 27.32 -5.05 -0.31
N ASN A 285 26.59 -4.28 0.50
CA ASN A 285 25.13 -4.21 0.45
C ASN A 285 24.63 -3.61 -0.87
N PRO A 286 25.11 -2.43 -1.34
CA PRO A 286 24.71 -1.92 -2.65
C PRO A 286 25.03 -2.88 -3.80
N LEU A 287 26.17 -3.57 -3.73
CA LEU A 287 26.55 -4.57 -4.74
C LEU A 287 25.62 -5.78 -4.72
N LEU A 288 25.30 -6.31 -3.53
CA LEU A 288 24.34 -7.40 -3.36
C LEU A 288 22.96 -7.03 -3.91
N VAL A 289 22.45 -5.85 -3.53
CA VAL A 289 21.16 -5.35 -3.99
C VAL A 289 21.13 -5.20 -5.50
N SER A 290 22.16 -4.57 -6.08
CA SER A 290 22.25 -4.35 -7.52
C SER A 290 22.34 -5.67 -8.28
N ALA A 291 23.20 -6.59 -7.83
CA ALA A 291 23.33 -7.91 -8.45
C ALA A 291 22.02 -8.71 -8.38
N TRP A 292 21.35 -8.71 -7.22
CA TRP A 292 20.07 -9.40 -7.04
C TRP A 292 18.97 -8.82 -7.92
N LEU A 293 18.85 -7.48 -7.95
CA LEU A 293 17.88 -6.82 -8.79
C LEU A 293 18.16 -7.06 -10.27
N CYS A 294 19.40 -6.93 -10.74
CA CYS A 294 19.75 -7.24 -12.13
C CYS A 294 19.42 -8.69 -12.53
N TRP A 295 19.57 -9.64 -11.61
CA TRP A 295 19.22 -11.04 -11.87
C TRP A 295 17.72 -11.29 -11.91
N THR A 296 16.94 -10.61 -11.08
CA THR A 296 15.47 -10.78 -11.00
C THR A 296 14.69 -9.82 -11.92
N GLU A 297 15.29 -8.74 -12.39
CA GLU A 297 14.75 -7.70 -13.29
C GLU A 297 14.01 -8.27 -14.52
N PRO A 298 14.51 -9.32 -15.21
CA PRO A 298 13.84 -9.83 -16.40
C PRO A 298 12.45 -10.41 -16.11
N LEU A 299 12.20 -10.87 -14.88
CA LEU A 299 10.90 -11.40 -14.48
C LEU A 299 9.81 -10.32 -14.46
N ILE A 300 10.18 -9.08 -14.14
CA ILE A 300 9.23 -7.97 -14.11
C ILE A 300 9.29 -7.16 -15.40
N PHE A 301 10.41 -6.54 -15.73
CA PHE A 301 10.46 -5.66 -16.90
C PHE A 301 10.45 -6.41 -18.23
N GLY A 302 10.96 -7.64 -18.28
CA GLY A 302 10.85 -8.48 -19.48
C GLY A 302 9.39 -8.83 -19.79
N ASP A 303 8.61 -9.12 -18.76
CA ASP A 303 7.17 -9.37 -18.87
C ASP A 303 6.41 -8.10 -19.32
N GLN A 304 6.71 -6.98 -18.66
CA GLN A 304 6.12 -5.67 -19.00
C GLN A 304 6.44 -5.25 -20.44
N ARG A 305 7.68 -5.42 -20.90
CA ARG A 305 8.08 -5.17 -22.29
C ARG A 305 7.32 -6.08 -23.25
N SER A 306 7.18 -7.36 -22.93
CA SER A 306 6.39 -8.31 -23.73
C SER A 306 4.92 -7.89 -23.83
N GLY A 307 4.39 -7.28 -22.77
CA GLY A 307 3.06 -6.69 -22.74
C GLY A 307 2.90 -5.36 -23.49
N GLY A 308 3.98 -4.83 -24.08
CA GLY A 308 3.99 -3.56 -24.82
C GLY A 308 4.25 -2.32 -23.97
N MET A 309 4.61 -2.47 -22.68
CA MET A 309 5.14 -1.31 -21.96
C MET A 309 6.53 -0.95 -22.50
N TRP A 310 6.84 0.35 -22.46
CA TRP A 310 8.15 0.89 -22.82
C TRP A 310 8.51 0.82 -24.31
N THR A 311 7.60 0.37 -25.17
CA THR A 311 7.77 0.50 -26.63
C THR A 311 7.28 1.86 -27.07
N ILE A 312 8.10 2.60 -27.81
CA ILE A 312 7.69 3.83 -28.48
C ILE A 312 6.93 3.39 -29.74
N SER A 313 5.60 3.40 -29.66
CA SER A 313 4.71 3.22 -30.82
C SER A 313 4.53 4.53 -31.58
#